data_AF-A0A813NPM7-F1
#
_entry.id   AF-A0A813NPM7-F1
#
_cell.length_a   1.000
_cell.length_b   1.000
_cell.length_c   1.000
_cell.angle_alpha   90.00
_cell.angle_beta   90.00
_cell.angle_gamma   90.00
#
_symmetry.space_group_name_H-M   'P 1'
#
loop_
_entity.id
_entity.type
_entity.pdbx_description
1 polymer ?
#
loop_
_entity_poly.entity_id
_entity_poly.type
_entity_poly.pdbx_seq_one_letter_code
_entity_poly.pdbx_strand_id
1 'polypeptide(L)'
;MDLKGILNLEFPECANKALLFIRNNYNRCGRQELTNLAYKCVFFNDYNQEQSTWIKKTNRMQELQCVDCIVNFFESESDPAIRDFIFDLLFGDFYHQQSSKFILQLLFSYAISLEAQKSLESAAKWTITNIGNEITQNIFEQIVKDHFLLYQDPNSNEIQKSLTNLCTLSPLFASLFMSIILDMLANEMIKNPEKFLTKMLNLIEIWIEKNPQIGLLAYKTNISHFSSYMLNPLPGLLFTAVVYPLKYILKKCEDKLYDKLHEDLDKMNSMANKINLISLKLIKDMSVNNSTTGQSQDLFKLLNLKNFEYIQERLSYFLLDIQKLDRKEFRDKLSNLLFDCVERLAQIVQLCLQYGFTNCTKNEMNKLFSSLVENFNRNDGDNSSISLMEIVLTS
;
A
#
# COMPACT_ATOMS: atom_id res chain seq x y z
N MET A 1 10.43 40.89 -4.25
CA MET A 1 9.26 41.18 -3.40
C MET A 1 9.73 41.12 -1.96
N ASP A 2 9.47 42.15 -1.15
CA ASP A 2 9.92 42.21 0.24
C ASP A 2 9.01 41.34 1.14
N LEU A 3 9.60 40.65 2.12
CA LEU A 3 8.92 39.77 3.07
C LEU A 3 7.79 40.51 3.80
N LYS A 4 8.01 41.79 4.15
CA LYS A 4 7.00 42.63 4.81
C LYS A 4 5.73 42.79 3.96
N GLY A 5 5.87 42.86 2.64
CA GLY A 5 4.74 42.96 1.73
C GLY A 5 3.89 41.69 1.75
N ILE A 6 4.52 40.51 1.79
CA ILE A 6 3.84 39.21 1.81
C ILE A 6 3.03 39.03 3.10
N LEU A 7 3.60 39.45 4.23
CA LEU A 7 2.96 39.32 5.55
C LEU A 7 1.69 40.18 5.72
N ASN A 8 1.49 41.19 4.87
CA ASN A 8 0.34 42.08 4.91
C ASN A 8 -0.79 41.65 3.96
N LEU A 9 -0.58 40.62 3.15
CA LEU A 9 -1.59 40.11 2.21
C LEU A 9 -2.62 39.24 2.93
N GLU A 10 -3.84 39.23 2.41
CA GLU A 10 -4.89 38.31 2.86
C GLU A 10 -4.67 36.90 2.31
N PHE A 11 -5.22 35.91 3.01
CA PHE A 11 -5.21 34.53 2.54
C PHE A 11 -6.30 34.34 1.46
N PRO A 12 -6.01 33.65 0.33
CA PRO A 12 -4.84 32.82 0.06
C PRO A 12 -3.69 33.50 -0.70
N GLU A 13 -3.78 34.81 -0.99
CA GLU A 13 -2.74 35.51 -1.75
C GLU A 13 -1.38 35.48 -1.05
N CYS A 14 -1.37 35.64 0.28
CA CYS A 14 -0.14 35.54 1.08
C CYS A 14 0.53 34.17 0.94
N ALA A 15 -0.22 33.07 0.83
CA ALA A 15 0.30 31.72 0.64
C ALA A 15 1.00 31.58 -0.73
N ASN A 16 0.34 32.03 -1.80
CA ASN A 16 0.90 32.00 -3.16
C ASN A 16 2.20 32.81 -3.26
N LYS A 17 2.21 34.03 -2.71
CA LYS A 17 3.42 34.87 -2.71
C LYS A 17 4.52 34.30 -1.82
N ALA A 18 4.17 33.68 -0.70
CA ALA A 18 5.15 33.03 0.18
C ALA A 18 5.84 31.85 -0.52
N LEU A 19 5.10 30.98 -1.22
CA LEU A 19 5.69 29.86 -1.97
C LEU A 19 6.68 30.35 -3.04
N LEU A 20 6.32 31.40 -3.79
CA LEU A 20 7.23 32.03 -4.75
C LEU A 20 8.45 32.69 -4.09
N PHE A 21 8.27 33.29 -2.91
CA PHE A 21 9.38 33.86 -2.16
C PHE A 21 10.35 32.78 -1.68
N ILE A 22 9.83 31.68 -1.13
CA ILE A 22 10.63 30.53 -0.69
C ILE A 22 11.42 29.97 -1.87
N ARG A 23 10.76 29.71 -3.00
CA ARG A 23 11.40 29.29 -4.25
C ARG A 23 12.58 30.17 -4.63
N ASN A 24 12.42 31.49 -4.60
CA ASN A 24 13.45 32.40 -5.07
C ASN A 24 14.60 32.61 -4.07
N ASN A 25 14.42 32.18 -2.81
CA ASN A 25 15.37 32.44 -1.72
C ASN A 25 15.82 31.19 -0.95
N TYR A 26 15.51 29.97 -1.43
CA TYR A 26 15.85 28.72 -0.74
C TYR A 26 17.35 28.53 -0.46
N ASN A 27 18.23 29.10 -1.29
CA ASN A 27 19.68 29.08 -1.11
C ASN A 27 20.24 30.31 -0.37
N ARG A 28 19.40 31.31 -0.04
CA ARG A 28 19.81 32.61 0.48
C ARG A 28 19.36 32.84 1.92
N CYS A 29 18.17 32.33 2.27
CA CYS A 29 17.60 32.42 3.60
C CYS A 29 17.88 31.14 4.40
N GLY A 30 17.92 31.25 5.73
CA GLY A 30 18.04 30.09 6.59
C GLY A 30 16.76 29.23 6.52
N ARG A 31 16.90 27.89 6.59
CA ARG A 31 15.76 26.96 6.52
C ARG A 31 14.67 27.31 7.55
N GLN A 32 15.06 27.61 8.80
CA GLN A 32 14.11 27.99 9.85
C GLN A 32 13.30 29.25 9.52
N GLU A 33 13.91 30.24 8.86
CA GLU A 33 13.21 31.46 8.45
C GLU A 33 12.14 31.14 7.41
N LEU A 34 12.47 30.31 6.42
CA LEU A 34 11.55 29.86 5.39
C LEU A 34 10.43 28.98 5.97
N THR A 35 10.76 28.11 6.93
CA THR A 35 9.81 27.29 7.68
C THR A 35 8.81 28.17 8.44
N ASN A 36 9.29 29.21 9.14
CA ASN A 36 8.42 30.15 9.85
C ASN A 36 7.51 30.93 8.90
N LEU A 37 8.03 31.35 7.74
CA LEU A 37 7.23 31.98 6.69
C LEU A 37 6.15 31.02 6.16
N ALA A 38 6.51 29.77 5.92
CA ALA A 38 5.57 28.75 5.46
C ALA A 38 4.45 28.50 6.48
N TYR A 39 4.77 28.35 7.76
CA TYR A 39 3.75 28.20 8.80
C TYR A 39 2.84 29.42 8.91
N LYS A 40 3.39 30.62 8.83
CA LYS A 40 2.60 31.85 8.94
C LYS A 40 1.72 32.12 7.72
N CYS A 41 2.22 31.89 6.51
CA CYS A 41 1.55 32.32 5.28
C CYS A 41 0.93 31.17 4.49
N VAL A 42 1.63 30.03 4.36
CA VAL A 42 1.13 28.88 3.58
C VAL A 42 0.10 28.11 4.38
N PHE A 43 0.44 27.71 5.61
CA PHE A 43 -0.51 27.04 6.51
C PHE A 43 -1.47 27.99 7.22
N PHE A 44 -1.19 29.31 7.14
CA PHE A 44 -1.98 30.38 7.76
C PHE A 44 -2.21 30.14 9.27
N ASN A 45 -1.10 29.90 9.98
CA ASN A 45 -1.06 29.72 11.43
C ASN A 45 -0.56 30.99 12.13
N ASP A 46 -0.97 31.18 13.39
CA ASP A 46 -0.38 32.15 14.30
C ASP A 46 0.70 31.51 15.16
N TYR A 47 1.73 32.26 15.49
CA TYR A 47 2.72 31.81 16.47
C TYR A 47 2.31 32.25 17.88
N ASN A 48 2.03 31.28 18.76
CA ASN A 48 1.83 31.54 20.18
C ASN A 48 3.20 31.58 20.87
N GLN A 49 3.61 32.78 21.29
CA GLN A 49 4.88 33.01 21.96
C GLN A 49 4.96 32.34 23.34
N GLU A 50 3.85 32.26 24.08
CA GLU A 50 3.80 31.68 25.43
C GLU A 50 4.02 30.17 25.40
N GLN A 51 3.45 29.50 24.40
CA GLN A 51 3.56 28.06 24.23
C GLN A 51 4.71 27.66 23.29
N SER A 52 5.33 28.64 22.63
CA SER A 52 6.33 28.43 21.57
C SER A 52 5.83 27.49 20.45
N THR A 53 4.54 27.56 20.12
CA THR A 53 3.86 26.68 19.15
C THR A 53 3.07 27.45 18.10
N TRP A 54 2.86 26.81 16.94
CA TRP A 54 1.99 27.34 15.89
C TRP A 54 0.54 26.89 16.11
N ILE A 55 -0.39 27.85 16.10
CA ILE A 55 -1.83 27.63 16.28
C ILE A 55 -2.52 27.86 14.94
N LYS A 56 -3.32 26.86 14.54
CA LYS A 56 -4.13 26.90 13.34
C LYS A 56 -5.18 28.02 13.40
N LYS A 57 -5.24 28.88 12.36
CA LYS A 57 -6.31 29.88 12.18
C LYS A 57 -7.31 29.51 11.07
N THR A 58 -6.97 28.52 10.25
CA THR A 58 -7.75 28.16 9.07
C THR A 58 -9.07 27.47 9.41
N ASN A 59 -10.13 27.82 8.69
CA ASN A 59 -11.34 27.01 8.62
C ASN A 59 -11.22 25.95 7.50
N ARG A 60 -12.21 25.06 7.35
CA ARG A 60 -12.17 23.97 6.35
C ARG A 60 -12.02 24.46 4.90
N MET A 61 -12.65 25.58 4.54
CA MET A 61 -12.51 26.16 3.20
C MET A 61 -11.10 26.68 2.96
N GLN A 62 -10.50 27.32 3.96
CA GLN A 62 -9.13 27.83 3.88
C GLN A 62 -8.10 26.70 3.85
N GLU A 63 -8.36 25.56 4.50
CA GLU A 63 -7.52 24.36 4.38
C GLU A 63 -7.52 23.82 2.94
N LEU A 64 -8.68 23.77 2.28
CA LEU A 64 -8.76 23.39 0.87
C LEU A 64 -8.04 24.39 -0.04
N GLN A 65 -8.20 25.70 0.21
CA GLN A 65 -7.46 26.74 -0.52
C GLN A 65 -5.95 26.64 -0.31
N CYS A 66 -5.49 26.25 0.89
CA CYS A 66 -4.07 25.99 1.18
C CYS A 66 -3.54 24.86 0.30
N VAL A 67 -4.28 23.74 0.24
CA VAL A 67 -3.94 22.60 -0.62
C VAL A 67 -3.93 23.01 -2.10
N ASP A 68 -4.92 23.79 -2.55
CA ASP A 68 -4.99 24.28 -3.92
C ASP A 68 -3.79 25.17 -4.27
N CYS A 69 -3.39 26.09 -3.39
CA CYS A 69 -2.17 26.88 -3.55
C CYS A 69 -0.91 26.02 -3.69
N ILE A 70 -0.78 24.98 -2.85
CA ILE A 70 0.38 24.08 -2.87
C ILE A 70 0.42 23.27 -4.17
N VAL A 71 -0.70 22.69 -4.60
CA VAL A 71 -0.80 21.92 -5.85
C VAL A 71 -0.50 22.81 -7.06
N ASN A 72 -1.14 23.98 -7.16
CA ASN A 72 -0.90 24.91 -8.25
C ASN A 72 0.57 25.36 -8.33
N PHE A 73 1.21 25.54 -7.18
CA PHE A 73 2.65 25.83 -7.13
C PHE A 73 3.47 24.64 -7.66
N PHE A 74 3.24 23.41 -7.18
CA PHE A 74 4.02 22.25 -7.63
C PHE A 74 3.79 21.93 -9.11
N GLU A 75 2.56 22.07 -9.61
CA GLU A 75 2.27 21.85 -11.03
C GLU A 75 2.93 22.92 -11.93
N SER A 76 3.10 24.16 -11.44
CA SER A 76 3.80 25.21 -12.19
C SER A 76 5.33 25.16 -12.06
N GLU A 77 5.87 24.59 -10.98
CA GLU A 77 7.32 24.48 -10.79
C GLU A 77 7.93 23.38 -11.66
N SER A 78 8.91 23.72 -12.50
CA SER A 78 9.61 22.76 -13.36
C SER A 78 10.74 22.03 -12.64
N ASP A 79 11.44 22.71 -11.71
CA ASP A 79 12.63 22.15 -11.06
C ASP A 79 12.24 21.17 -9.93
N PRO A 80 12.53 19.86 -10.07
CA PRO A 80 12.22 18.87 -9.05
C PRO A 80 12.97 19.10 -7.73
N ALA A 81 14.18 19.67 -7.75
CA ALA A 81 14.94 19.91 -6.53
C ALA A 81 14.28 21.00 -5.67
N ILE A 82 13.70 22.01 -6.30
CA ILE A 82 12.93 23.05 -5.63
C ILE A 82 11.63 22.47 -5.07
N ARG A 83 10.91 21.64 -5.84
CA ARG A 83 9.69 20.98 -5.35
C ARG A 83 10.00 20.13 -4.12
N ASP A 84 11.04 19.31 -4.19
CA ASP A 84 11.45 18.44 -3.09
C ASP A 84 11.85 19.25 -1.84
N PHE A 85 12.62 20.33 -2.01
CA PHE A 85 12.98 21.22 -0.90
C PHE A 85 11.74 21.84 -0.24
N ILE A 86 10.80 22.36 -1.04
CA ILE A 86 9.59 23.00 -0.51
C ILE A 86 8.67 21.97 0.13
N PHE A 87 8.54 20.78 -0.45
CA PHE A 87 7.75 19.68 0.13
C PHE A 87 8.33 19.29 1.50
N ASP A 88 9.64 19.11 1.59
CA ASP A 88 10.34 18.81 2.84
C ASP A 88 10.29 19.97 3.85
N LEU A 89 10.30 21.23 3.38
CA LEU A 89 10.11 22.41 4.24
C LEU A 89 8.70 22.44 4.86
N LEU A 90 7.68 22.09 4.09
CA LEU A 90 6.27 22.10 4.51
C LEU A 90 5.91 20.88 5.37
N PHE A 91 6.47 19.72 5.05
CA PHE A 91 6.00 18.43 5.56
C PHE A 91 7.11 17.53 6.13
N GLY A 92 8.37 17.98 6.21
CA GLY A 92 9.47 17.21 6.80
C GLY A 92 9.37 17.09 8.32
N ASP A 93 8.95 18.17 8.99
CA ASP A 93 8.80 18.22 10.46
C ASP A 93 7.35 17.98 10.93
N PHE A 94 6.61 17.17 10.18
CA PHE A 94 5.18 16.92 10.39
C PHE A 94 4.84 16.41 11.79
N TYR A 95 5.76 15.74 12.49
CA TYR A 95 5.53 15.24 13.84
C TYR A 95 5.15 16.33 14.85
N HIS A 96 5.67 17.55 14.66
CA HIS A 96 5.52 18.65 15.61
C HIS A 96 4.25 19.48 15.41
N GLN A 97 3.51 19.30 14.31
CA GLN A 97 2.35 20.14 14.00
C GLN A 97 1.17 19.34 13.46
N GLN A 98 0.02 19.41 14.12
CA GLN A 98 -1.19 18.70 13.68
C GLN A 98 -1.77 19.27 12.37
N SER A 99 -1.62 20.57 12.13
CA SER A 99 -2.13 21.23 10.93
C SER A 99 -1.43 20.75 9.66
N SER A 100 -0.10 20.58 9.68
CA SER A 100 0.64 20.06 8.52
C SER A 100 0.25 18.62 8.18
N LYS A 101 0.01 17.76 9.18
CA LYS A 101 -0.47 16.38 8.97
C LYS A 101 -1.80 16.34 8.22
N PHE A 102 -2.77 17.15 8.64
CA PHE A 102 -4.09 17.19 8.00
C PHE A 102 -4.03 17.77 6.57
N ILE A 103 -3.26 18.84 6.36
CA ILE A 103 -3.07 19.41 5.03
C ILE A 103 -2.36 18.42 4.11
N LEU A 104 -1.37 17.67 4.60
CA LEU A 104 -0.70 16.62 3.84
C LEU A 104 -1.65 15.50 3.41
N GLN A 105 -2.53 15.06 4.31
CA GLN A 105 -3.57 14.08 4.03
C GLN A 105 -4.53 14.57 2.94
N LEU A 106 -5.02 15.81 3.05
CA LEU A 106 -5.86 16.43 2.02
C LEU A 106 -5.11 16.59 0.69
N LEU A 107 -3.83 16.96 0.72
CA LEU A 107 -2.99 17.13 -0.46
C LEU A 107 -2.92 15.84 -1.29
N PHE A 108 -2.76 14.67 -0.65
CA PHE A 108 -2.72 13.39 -1.35
C PHE A 108 -4.05 13.09 -2.05
N SER A 109 -5.18 13.17 -1.34
CA SER A 109 -6.50 12.92 -1.92
C SER A 109 -6.85 13.94 -3.03
N TYR A 110 -6.49 15.20 -2.85
CA TYR A 110 -6.73 16.26 -3.84
C TYR A 110 -5.85 16.08 -5.08
N ALA A 111 -4.56 15.77 -4.92
CA ALA A 111 -3.65 15.53 -6.02
C ALA A 111 -4.04 14.31 -6.87
N ILE A 112 -4.53 13.22 -6.23
CA ILE A 112 -5.09 12.07 -6.94
C ILE A 112 -6.34 12.50 -7.73
N SER A 113 -7.24 13.25 -7.11
CA SER A 113 -8.50 13.68 -7.74
C SER A 113 -8.26 14.56 -8.98
N LEU A 114 -7.24 15.42 -8.95
CA LEU A 114 -6.89 16.32 -10.05
C LEU A 114 -5.91 15.74 -11.07
N GLU A 115 -5.43 14.50 -10.89
CA GLU A 115 -4.34 13.95 -11.71
C GLU A 115 -3.10 14.88 -11.69
N ALA A 116 -2.76 15.46 -10.54
CA ALA A 116 -1.67 16.42 -10.36
C ALA A 116 -0.30 15.72 -10.30
N GLN A 117 0.31 15.50 -11.46
CA GLN A 117 1.51 14.67 -11.63
C GLN A 117 2.67 15.10 -10.73
N LYS A 118 3.09 16.37 -10.79
CA LYS A 118 4.30 16.83 -10.09
C LYS A 118 4.13 16.81 -8.58
N SER A 119 2.91 17.07 -8.13
CA SER A 119 2.50 16.97 -6.73
C SER A 119 2.61 15.52 -6.23
N LEU A 120 2.13 14.55 -7.03
CA LEU A 120 2.21 13.13 -6.73
C LEU A 120 3.66 12.60 -6.76
N GLU A 121 4.52 13.11 -7.64
CA GLU A 121 5.95 12.79 -7.66
C GLU A 121 6.67 13.20 -6.37
N SER A 122 6.44 14.43 -5.89
CA SER A 122 7.00 14.90 -4.62
C SER A 122 6.41 14.15 -3.42
N ALA A 123 5.10 13.87 -3.44
CA ALA A 123 4.45 13.02 -2.45
C ALA A 123 5.08 11.62 -2.37
N ALA A 124 5.37 10.99 -3.52
CA ALA A 124 6.01 9.68 -3.56
C ALA A 124 7.39 9.67 -2.89
N LYS A 125 8.23 10.68 -3.15
CA LYS A 125 9.54 10.80 -2.52
C LYS A 125 9.43 10.98 -1.00
N TRP A 126 8.52 11.83 -0.55
CA TRP A 126 8.25 12.00 0.89
C TRP A 126 7.75 10.70 1.53
N THR A 127 6.89 9.94 0.84
CA THR A 127 6.42 8.64 1.32
C THR A 127 7.56 7.63 1.45
N ILE A 128 8.52 7.63 0.53
CA ILE A 128 9.70 6.75 0.60
C ILE A 128 10.54 7.03 1.84
N THR A 129 10.79 8.30 2.15
CA THR A 129 11.58 8.68 3.34
C THR A 129 10.82 8.47 4.65
N ASN A 130 9.49 8.43 4.60
CA ASN A 130 8.61 8.30 5.76
C ASN A 130 7.86 6.96 5.81
N ILE A 131 8.31 5.95 5.08
CA ILE A 131 7.63 4.65 5.09
C ILE A 131 7.74 3.97 6.45
N GLY A 132 6.68 3.26 6.86
CA GLY A 132 6.59 2.63 8.18
C GLY A 132 6.13 3.56 9.30
N ASN A 133 6.02 4.87 9.04
CA ASN A 133 5.44 5.80 9.99
C ASN A 133 3.91 5.69 10.02
N GLU A 134 3.33 5.78 11.22
CA GLU A 134 1.87 5.77 11.44
C GLU A 134 1.14 6.83 10.60
N ILE A 135 1.77 7.99 10.38
CA ILE A 135 1.18 9.08 9.61
C ILE A 135 1.05 8.72 8.13
N THR A 136 2.05 8.03 7.58
CA THR A 136 1.96 7.49 6.22
C THR A 136 0.79 6.50 6.14
N GLN A 137 0.68 5.57 7.10
CA GLN A 137 -0.45 4.61 7.14
C GLN A 137 -1.80 5.34 7.21
N ASN A 138 -1.95 6.35 8.06
CA ASN A 138 -3.17 7.15 8.19
C ASN A 138 -3.54 7.89 6.91
N ILE A 139 -2.56 8.42 6.17
CA ILE A 139 -2.77 9.07 4.87
C ILE A 139 -3.33 8.06 3.86
N PHE A 140 -2.70 6.89 3.74
CA PHE A 140 -3.14 5.86 2.78
C PHE A 140 -4.49 5.25 3.17
N GLU A 141 -4.78 5.06 4.48
CA GLU A 141 -6.12 4.68 4.95
C GLU A 141 -7.18 5.72 4.54
N GLN A 142 -6.84 7.00 4.63
CA GLN A 142 -7.74 8.06 4.21
C GLN A 142 -7.96 8.06 2.70
N ILE A 143 -6.92 7.86 1.89
CA ILE A 143 -7.08 7.75 0.43
C ILE A 143 -8.05 6.62 0.09
N VAL A 144 -7.97 5.48 0.77
CA VAL A 144 -8.95 4.38 0.60
C VAL A 144 -10.36 4.85 0.94
N LYS A 145 -10.55 5.54 2.07
CA LYS A 145 -11.86 6.10 2.45
C LYS A 145 -12.37 7.08 1.40
N ASP A 146 -11.54 8.03 1.00
CA ASP A 146 -11.88 9.11 0.08
C ASP A 146 -12.18 8.59 -1.32
N HIS A 147 -11.45 7.60 -1.83
CA HIS A 147 -11.56 7.22 -3.23
C HIS A 147 -12.31 5.91 -3.48
N PHE A 148 -12.42 5.03 -2.48
CA PHE A 148 -13.07 3.73 -2.63
C PHE A 148 -14.36 3.59 -1.82
N LEU A 149 -14.48 4.26 -0.68
CA LEU A 149 -15.63 4.10 0.22
C LEU A 149 -16.65 5.24 0.14
N LEU A 150 -16.22 6.48 -0.12
CA LEU A 150 -17.10 7.65 -0.11
C LEU A 150 -17.82 7.92 -1.44
N TYR A 151 -17.22 7.60 -2.58
CA TYR A 151 -17.71 8.10 -3.88
C TYR A 151 -18.58 7.14 -4.69
N GLN A 152 -18.89 5.94 -4.22
CA GLN A 152 -19.60 4.97 -5.05
C GLN A 152 -20.49 4.00 -4.25
N ASP A 153 -21.60 3.60 -4.88
CA ASP A 153 -22.31 2.38 -4.52
C ASP A 153 -21.27 1.23 -4.42
N PRO A 154 -21.23 0.47 -3.31
CA PRO A 154 -20.40 -0.72 -3.18
C PRO A 154 -20.59 -1.72 -4.35
N ASN A 155 -21.72 -1.67 -5.04
CA ASN A 155 -22.05 -2.49 -6.21
C ASN A 155 -21.65 -1.87 -7.56
N SER A 156 -21.19 -0.61 -7.58
CA SER A 156 -20.65 -0.01 -8.81
C SER A 156 -19.28 -0.60 -9.11
N ASN A 157 -19.12 -1.14 -10.32
CA ASN A 157 -17.87 -1.68 -10.83
C ASN A 157 -16.94 -0.61 -11.44
N GLU A 158 -17.37 0.65 -11.51
CA GLU A 158 -16.57 1.70 -12.13
C GLU A 158 -15.46 2.15 -11.19
N ILE A 159 -14.22 2.14 -11.65
CA ILE A 159 -13.09 2.70 -10.91
C ILE A 159 -12.94 4.16 -11.34
N GLN A 160 -12.69 5.07 -10.40
CA GLN A 160 -12.44 6.47 -10.74
C GLN A 160 -11.32 6.55 -11.79
N LYS A 161 -11.58 7.29 -12.88
CA LYS A 161 -10.63 7.41 -14.00
C LYS A 161 -9.23 7.86 -13.54
N SER A 162 -9.18 8.77 -12.57
CA SER A 162 -7.93 9.26 -11.98
C SER A 162 -7.09 8.16 -11.33
N LEU A 163 -7.70 7.26 -10.53
CA LEU A 163 -7.01 6.10 -9.97
C LEU A 163 -6.47 5.20 -11.08
N THR A 164 -7.28 4.95 -12.11
CA THR A 164 -6.90 4.08 -13.24
C THR A 164 -5.70 4.62 -14.02
N ASN A 165 -5.54 5.94 -14.08
CA ASN A 165 -4.45 6.62 -14.77
C ASN A 165 -3.22 6.85 -13.89
N LEU A 166 -3.33 6.63 -12.57
CA LEU A 166 -2.25 6.91 -11.63
C LEU A 166 -0.95 6.16 -11.95
N CYS A 167 -1.05 4.91 -12.40
CA CYS A 167 0.11 4.08 -12.78
C CYS A 167 0.89 4.58 -14.01
N THR A 168 0.27 5.42 -14.84
CA THR A 168 0.93 6.07 -15.99
C THR A 168 1.34 7.51 -15.66
N LEU A 169 0.54 8.21 -14.86
CA LEU A 169 0.76 9.60 -14.47
C LEU A 169 1.90 9.74 -13.45
N SER A 170 1.83 8.99 -12.35
CA SER A 170 2.87 8.95 -11.30
C SER A 170 3.14 7.49 -10.92
N PRO A 171 3.95 6.77 -11.73
CA PRO A 171 4.19 5.34 -11.54
C PRO A 171 4.79 5.00 -10.17
N LEU A 172 5.68 5.84 -9.66
CA LEU A 172 6.30 5.62 -8.35
C LEU A 172 5.26 5.72 -7.22
N PHE A 173 4.38 6.73 -7.28
CA PHE A 173 3.31 6.89 -6.30
C PHE A 173 2.33 5.70 -6.34
N ALA A 174 1.91 5.26 -7.54
CA ALA A 174 1.04 4.10 -7.68
C ALA A 174 1.71 2.80 -7.16
N SER A 175 3.01 2.64 -7.37
CA SER A 175 3.80 1.53 -6.81
C SER A 175 3.77 1.54 -5.28
N LEU A 176 4.03 2.70 -4.66
CA LEU A 176 3.97 2.87 -3.20
C LEU A 176 2.56 2.63 -2.66
N PHE A 177 1.54 3.16 -3.34
CA PHE A 177 0.15 2.95 -2.97
C PHE A 177 -0.20 1.47 -2.95
N MET A 178 0.16 0.73 -3.99
CA MET A 178 -0.06 -0.71 -4.06
C MET A 178 0.61 -1.42 -2.89
N SER A 179 1.92 -1.19 -2.67
CA SER A 179 2.68 -1.87 -1.62
C SER A 179 2.18 -1.54 -0.21
N ILE A 180 1.95 -0.26 0.09
CA ILE A 180 1.52 0.19 1.43
C ILE A 180 0.13 -0.34 1.77
N ILE A 181 -0.83 -0.25 0.84
CA ILE A 181 -2.19 -0.72 1.10
C ILE A 181 -2.22 -2.24 1.28
N LEU A 182 -1.46 -2.99 0.48
CA LEU A 182 -1.37 -4.44 0.61
C LEU A 182 -0.66 -4.86 1.91
N ASP A 183 0.37 -4.14 2.34
CA ASP A 183 1.00 -4.34 3.65
C ASP A 183 0.01 -4.04 4.79
N MET A 184 -0.74 -2.93 4.70
CA MET A 184 -1.77 -2.59 5.67
C MET A 184 -2.89 -3.64 5.73
N LEU A 185 -3.26 -4.27 4.61
CA LEU A 185 -4.20 -5.39 4.60
C LEU A 185 -3.63 -6.62 5.30
N ALA A 186 -2.36 -6.97 5.02
CA ALA A 186 -1.71 -8.14 5.60
C ALA A 186 -1.51 -8.03 7.12
N ASN A 187 -1.24 -6.81 7.58
CA ASN A 187 -1.10 -6.45 8.99
C ASN A 187 -2.45 -6.09 9.64
N GLU A 188 -3.58 -6.29 8.94
CA GLU A 188 -4.93 -6.11 9.46
C GLU A 188 -5.24 -4.67 9.95
N MET A 189 -4.52 -3.68 9.41
CA MET A 189 -4.64 -2.27 9.81
C MET A 189 -5.85 -1.58 9.19
N ILE A 190 -6.43 -2.14 8.12
CA ILE A 190 -7.61 -1.56 7.46
C ILE A 190 -8.90 -2.20 7.98
N LYS A 191 -9.86 -1.36 8.37
CA LYS A 191 -11.19 -1.77 8.82
C LYS A 191 -12.10 -2.09 7.63
N ASN A 192 -12.90 -3.17 7.75
CA ASN A 192 -13.87 -3.62 6.75
C ASN A 192 -13.29 -3.76 5.32
N PRO A 193 -12.17 -4.49 5.15
CA PRO A 193 -11.49 -4.65 3.86
C PRO A 193 -12.40 -5.14 2.73
N GLU A 194 -13.41 -5.95 3.05
CA GLU A 194 -14.37 -6.49 2.10
C GLU A 194 -15.15 -5.43 1.29
N LYS A 195 -15.23 -4.19 1.80
CA LYS A 195 -15.96 -3.09 1.13
C LYS A 195 -15.23 -2.50 -0.07
N PHE A 196 -13.90 -2.60 -0.12
CA PHE A 196 -13.09 -1.99 -1.19
C PHE A 196 -12.12 -2.95 -1.86
N LEU A 197 -11.88 -4.13 -1.27
CA LEU A 197 -10.88 -5.07 -1.74
C LEU A 197 -11.09 -5.44 -3.21
N THR A 198 -12.30 -5.79 -3.65
CA THR A 198 -12.57 -6.12 -5.05
C THR A 198 -12.21 -4.98 -6.01
N LYS A 199 -12.56 -3.73 -5.65
CA LYS A 199 -12.23 -2.54 -6.46
C LYS A 199 -10.72 -2.30 -6.51
N MET A 200 -10.03 -2.45 -5.38
CA MET A 200 -8.58 -2.33 -5.31
C MET A 200 -7.89 -3.40 -6.17
N LEU A 201 -8.35 -4.65 -6.13
CA LEU A 201 -7.75 -5.73 -6.91
C LEU A 201 -7.94 -5.53 -8.42
N ASN A 202 -9.12 -5.07 -8.83
CA ASN A 202 -9.36 -4.66 -10.22
C ASN A 202 -8.44 -3.51 -10.64
N LEU A 203 -8.22 -2.53 -9.76
CA LEU A 203 -7.28 -1.43 -10.00
C LEU A 203 -5.84 -1.94 -10.16
N ILE A 204 -5.39 -2.84 -9.28
CA ILE A 204 -4.05 -3.44 -9.33
C ILE A 204 -3.85 -4.22 -10.63
N GLU A 205 -4.84 -5.01 -11.05
CA GLU A 205 -4.81 -5.73 -12.33
C GLU A 205 -4.61 -4.76 -13.52
N ILE A 206 -5.43 -3.71 -13.58
CA ILE A 206 -5.31 -2.68 -14.63
C ILE A 206 -3.94 -2.00 -14.59
N TRP A 207 -3.41 -1.72 -13.40
CA TRP A 207 -2.09 -1.11 -13.27
C TRP A 207 -0.96 -2.02 -13.75
N ILE A 208 -1.01 -3.31 -13.44
CA ILE A 208 -0.02 -4.29 -13.91
C ILE A 208 -0.12 -4.47 -15.43
N GLU A 209 -1.33 -4.48 -15.99
CA GLU A 209 -1.52 -4.51 -17.44
C GLU A 209 -0.96 -3.29 -18.16
N LYS A 210 -1.21 -2.09 -17.61
CA LYS A 210 -0.70 -0.84 -18.19
C LYS A 210 0.80 -0.65 -17.97
N ASN A 211 1.32 -1.12 -16.85
CA ASN A 211 2.71 -0.95 -16.46
C ASN A 211 3.22 -2.20 -15.70
N PRO A 212 3.79 -3.19 -16.41
CA PRO A 212 4.27 -4.44 -15.79
C PRO A 212 5.39 -4.24 -14.76
N GLN A 213 6.08 -3.09 -14.78
CA GLN A 213 7.14 -2.77 -13.82
C GLN A 213 6.62 -2.15 -12.52
N ILE A 214 5.32 -1.84 -12.44
CA ILE A 214 4.74 -1.08 -11.33
C ILE A 214 5.03 -1.69 -9.96
N GLY A 215 5.04 -3.01 -9.83
CA GLY A 215 5.32 -3.68 -8.54
C GLY A 215 6.77 -3.62 -8.07
N LEU A 216 7.71 -3.19 -8.92
CA LEU A 216 9.14 -3.06 -8.58
C LEU A 216 9.61 -1.63 -8.39
N LEU A 217 8.87 -0.62 -8.87
CA LEU A 217 9.37 0.76 -8.93
C LEU A 217 9.73 1.32 -7.55
N ALA A 218 8.84 1.17 -6.57
CA ALA A 218 9.09 1.62 -5.20
C ALA A 218 10.30 0.90 -4.58
N TYR A 219 10.37 -0.43 -4.74
CA TYR A 219 11.49 -1.24 -4.28
C TYR A 219 12.83 -0.81 -4.90
N LYS A 220 12.86 -0.60 -6.22
CA LYS A 220 14.06 -0.18 -6.98
C LYS A 220 14.57 1.20 -6.56
N THR A 221 13.67 2.08 -6.15
CA THR A 221 14.02 3.47 -5.80
C THR A 221 14.68 3.57 -4.42
N ASN A 222 14.55 2.54 -3.57
CA ASN A 222 15.04 2.58 -2.18
C ASN A 222 15.77 1.31 -1.72
N ILE A 223 16.56 0.69 -2.61
CA ILE A 223 17.25 -0.60 -2.36
C ILE A 223 18.19 -0.53 -1.13
N SER A 224 18.70 0.66 -0.77
CA SER A 224 19.69 0.83 0.31
C SER A 224 19.12 0.99 1.74
N HIS A 225 17.80 1.10 1.91
CA HIS A 225 17.20 1.29 3.24
C HIS A 225 16.51 0.01 3.75
N PHE A 226 16.58 -0.24 5.06
CA PHE A 226 16.09 -1.42 5.78
C PHE A 226 14.58 -1.75 5.59
N SER A 227 13.81 -0.87 4.95
CA SER A 227 12.35 -1.00 4.73
C SER A 227 11.95 -1.61 3.37
N SER A 228 12.90 -2.21 2.64
CA SER A 228 12.67 -2.78 1.30
C SER A 228 11.49 -3.78 1.24
N TYR A 229 11.18 -4.48 2.34
CA TYR A 229 10.03 -5.38 2.40
C TYR A 229 8.67 -4.67 2.39
N MET A 230 8.56 -3.45 2.92
CA MET A 230 7.31 -2.66 2.89
C MET A 230 7.06 -1.99 1.53
N LEU A 231 8.08 -1.98 0.67
CA LEU A 231 8.04 -1.33 -0.64
C LEU A 231 7.69 -2.28 -1.77
N ASN A 232 7.46 -3.57 -1.49
CA ASN A 232 7.06 -4.54 -2.49
C ASN A 232 5.67 -5.11 -2.18
N PRO A 233 4.81 -5.30 -3.21
CA PRO A 233 3.41 -5.69 -3.00
C PRO A 233 3.25 -7.19 -2.75
N LEU A 234 4.29 -8.00 -2.95
CA LEU A 234 4.16 -9.45 -3.04
C LEU A 234 3.76 -10.13 -1.70
N PRO A 235 4.31 -9.78 -0.52
CA PRO A 235 3.85 -10.26 0.76
C PRO A 235 2.36 -10.03 0.99
N GLY A 236 1.86 -8.83 0.65
CA GLY A 236 0.46 -8.50 0.85
C GLY A 236 -0.46 -9.18 -0.17
N LEU A 237 -0.03 -9.32 -1.42
CA LEU A 237 -0.76 -10.14 -2.41
C LEU A 237 -0.84 -11.60 -1.96
N LEU A 238 0.27 -12.16 -1.50
CA LEU A 238 0.37 -13.54 -1.00
C LEU A 238 -0.56 -13.74 0.21
N PHE A 239 -0.53 -12.84 1.20
CA PHE A 239 -1.48 -12.87 2.31
C PHE A 239 -2.93 -12.83 1.82
N THR A 240 -3.25 -11.96 0.86
CA THR A 240 -4.62 -11.78 0.39
C THR A 240 -5.12 -12.97 -0.44
N ALA A 241 -4.23 -13.67 -1.16
CA ALA A 241 -4.56 -14.87 -1.92
C ALA A 241 -4.68 -16.13 -1.04
N VAL A 242 -3.92 -16.22 0.05
CA VAL A 242 -3.77 -17.45 0.85
C VAL A 242 -4.48 -17.37 2.21
N VAL A 243 -4.26 -16.31 2.96
CA VAL A 243 -4.71 -16.21 4.36
C VAL A 243 -6.08 -15.54 4.47
N TYR A 244 -6.28 -14.43 3.74
CA TYR A 244 -7.49 -13.63 3.80
C TYR A 244 -8.80 -14.39 3.50
N PRO A 245 -8.87 -15.31 2.50
CA PRO A 245 -10.11 -16.02 2.18
C PRO A 245 -10.62 -16.87 3.35
N LEU A 246 -9.72 -17.63 3.97
CA LEU A 246 -10.04 -18.46 5.14
C LEU A 246 -10.47 -17.61 6.32
N LYS A 247 -9.70 -16.56 6.61
CA LYS A 247 -10.01 -15.62 7.69
C LYS A 247 -11.40 -15.01 7.54
N TYR A 248 -11.74 -14.55 6.33
CA TYR A 248 -13.02 -13.92 6.05
C TYR A 248 -14.19 -14.89 6.28
N ILE A 249 -14.11 -16.09 5.73
CA ILE A 249 -15.18 -17.08 5.83
C ILE A 249 -15.31 -17.61 7.26
N LEU A 250 -14.20 -17.88 7.95
CA LEU A 250 -14.23 -18.34 9.36
C LEU A 250 -14.88 -17.30 10.27
N LYS A 251 -14.57 -16.00 10.08
CA LYS A 251 -15.24 -14.93 10.82
C LYS A 251 -16.76 -14.91 10.58
N LYS A 252 -17.20 -15.16 9.34
CA LYS A 252 -18.64 -15.28 9.03
C LYS A 252 -19.29 -16.48 9.72
N CYS A 253 -18.57 -17.60 9.85
CA CYS A 253 -19.04 -18.76 10.62
C CYS A 253 -19.19 -18.43 12.11
N GLU A 254 -18.22 -17.72 12.70
CA GLU A 254 -18.26 -17.26 14.10
C GLU A 254 -19.46 -16.34 14.36
N ASP A 255 -19.73 -15.41 13.43
CA ASP A 255 -20.88 -14.51 13.45
C ASP A 255 -22.21 -15.23 13.18
N LYS A 256 -22.19 -16.56 12.97
CA LYS A 256 -23.33 -17.43 12.64
C LYS A 256 -24.11 -16.99 11.39
N LEU A 257 -23.44 -16.35 10.43
CA LEU A 257 -24.01 -15.86 9.19
C LEU A 257 -24.00 -16.95 8.09
N TYR A 258 -24.66 -18.07 8.36
CA TYR A 258 -24.60 -19.26 7.50
C TYR A 258 -25.41 -19.15 6.20
N ASP A 259 -26.46 -18.31 6.17
CA ASP A 259 -27.44 -18.27 5.06
C ASP A 259 -26.84 -17.80 3.73
N LYS A 260 -25.72 -17.07 3.76
CA LYS A 260 -25.01 -16.58 2.57
C LYS A 260 -23.61 -17.19 2.40
N LEU A 261 -23.25 -18.15 3.25
CA LEU A 261 -21.87 -18.63 3.33
C LEU A 261 -21.39 -19.29 2.05
N HIS A 262 -22.28 -19.96 1.30
CA HIS A 262 -21.92 -20.56 0.02
C HIS A 262 -21.58 -19.53 -1.06
N GLU A 263 -22.43 -18.50 -1.20
CA GLU A 263 -22.18 -17.39 -2.14
C GLU A 263 -20.91 -16.63 -1.75
N ASP A 264 -20.74 -16.36 -0.45
CA ASP A 264 -19.54 -15.71 0.08
C ASP A 264 -18.29 -16.56 -0.18
N LEU A 265 -18.35 -17.89 0.01
CA LEU A 265 -17.23 -18.80 -0.26
C LEU A 265 -16.84 -18.78 -1.73
N ASP A 266 -17.78 -18.92 -2.66
CA ASP A 266 -17.51 -18.92 -4.10
C ASP A 266 -16.93 -17.58 -4.55
N LYS A 267 -17.51 -16.47 -4.08
CA LYS A 267 -17.03 -15.11 -4.36
C LYS A 267 -15.61 -14.89 -3.84
N MET A 268 -15.34 -15.33 -2.60
CA MET A 268 -14.02 -15.21 -1.99
C MET A 268 -12.99 -16.09 -2.68
N ASN A 269 -13.35 -17.31 -3.08
CA ASN A 269 -12.44 -18.21 -3.79
C ASN A 269 -12.11 -17.69 -5.19
N SER A 270 -13.11 -17.17 -5.90
CA SER A 270 -12.93 -16.50 -7.20
C SER A 270 -12.00 -15.30 -7.08
N MET A 271 -12.20 -14.46 -6.07
CA MET A 271 -11.33 -13.33 -5.79
C MET A 271 -9.90 -13.77 -5.46
N ALA A 272 -9.73 -14.77 -4.58
CA ALA A 272 -8.42 -15.31 -4.22
C ALA A 272 -7.66 -15.86 -5.44
N ASN A 273 -8.35 -16.57 -6.33
CA ASN A 273 -7.78 -17.06 -7.59
C ASN A 273 -7.31 -15.91 -8.48
N LYS A 274 -8.11 -14.84 -8.60
CA LYS A 274 -7.73 -13.64 -9.34
C LYS A 274 -6.46 -13.00 -8.77
N ILE A 275 -6.36 -12.86 -7.44
CA ILE A 275 -5.16 -12.32 -6.77
C ILE A 275 -3.94 -13.21 -7.01
N ASN A 276 -4.13 -14.52 -6.94
CA ASN A 276 -3.05 -15.47 -7.21
C ASN A 276 -2.53 -15.32 -8.64
N LEU A 277 -3.42 -15.24 -9.63
CA LEU A 277 -3.03 -14.99 -11.03
C LEU A 277 -2.29 -13.65 -11.20
N ILE A 278 -2.76 -12.59 -10.54
CA ILE A 278 -2.07 -11.28 -10.51
C ILE A 278 -0.66 -11.44 -9.93
N SER A 279 -0.52 -12.18 -8.84
CA SER A 279 0.76 -12.43 -8.16
C SER A 279 1.74 -13.19 -9.07
N LEU A 280 1.27 -14.27 -9.70
CA LEU A 280 2.07 -15.07 -10.63
C LEU A 280 2.48 -14.27 -11.86
N LYS A 281 1.56 -13.48 -12.43
CA LYS A 281 1.84 -12.57 -13.54
C LYS A 281 2.90 -11.55 -13.16
N LEU A 282 2.74 -10.90 -12.01
CA LEU A 282 3.72 -9.93 -11.51
C LEU A 282 5.10 -10.57 -11.39
N ILE A 283 5.21 -11.74 -10.74
CA ILE A 283 6.48 -12.47 -10.61
C ILE A 283 7.11 -12.76 -11.99
N LYS A 284 6.32 -13.26 -12.93
CA LYS A 284 6.81 -13.58 -14.28
C LYS A 284 7.26 -12.33 -15.05
N ASP A 285 6.48 -11.25 -15.00
CA ASP A 285 6.81 -10.00 -15.69
C ASP A 285 8.07 -9.35 -15.07
N MET A 286 8.26 -9.49 -13.76
CA MET A 286 9.49 -9.07 -13.08
C MET A 286 10.71 -9.86 -13.56
N SER A 287 10.60 -11.17 -13.76
CA SER A 287 11.74 -12.00 -14.20
C SER A 287 12.16 -11.72 -15.64
N VAL A 288 11.20 -11.58 -16.56
CA VAL A 288 11.45 -11.28 -17.98
C VAL A 288 12.16 -9.94 -18.14
N ASN A 289 11.78 -8.93 -17.36
CA ASN A 289 12.37 -7.61 -17.51
C ASN A 289 13.75 -7.49 -16.84
N ASN A 290 14.01 -8.21 -15.74
CA ASN A 290 15.33 -8.22 -15.11
C ASN A 290 16.40 -8.92 -15.98
N SER A 291 16.03 -9.91 -16.79
CA SER A 291 16.97 -10.54 -17.73
C SER A 291 17.37 -9.59 -18.88
N THR A 292 16.47 -8.69 -19.29
CA THR A 292 16.73 -7.72 -20.37
C THR A 292 17.55 -6.50 -19.94
N THR A 293 17.54 -6.11 -18.66
CA THR A 293 18.22 -4.90 -18.16
C THR A 293 19.63 -5.16 -17.64
N GLY A 294 20.11 -6.41 -17.66
CA GLY A 294 21.47 -6.77 -17.23
C GLY A 294 21.75 -6.56 -15.73
N GLN A 295 20.72 -6.27 -14.93
CA GLN A 295 20.84 -6.19 -13.47
C GLN A 295 20.92 -7.60 -12.88
N SER A 296 21.87 -7.84 -11.97
CA SER A 296 22.02 -9.13 -11.32
C SER A 296 20.75 -9.49 -10.54
N GLN A 297 20.23 -10.70 -10.77
CA GLN A 297 19.05 -11.25 -10.10
C GLN A 297 19.21 -11.29 -8.57
N ASP A 298 20.44 -11.25 -8.07
CA ASP A 298 20.80 -11.34 -6.65
C ASP A 298 20.31 -10.16 -5.79
N LEU A 299 19.91 -9.03 -6.39
CA LEU A 299 19.49 -7.83 -5.63
C LEU A 299 18.03 -7.84 -5.18
N PHE A 300 17.15 -8.65 -5.79
CA PHE A 300 15.72 -8.59 -5.54
C PHE A 300 15.25 -9.75 -4.66
N LYS A 301 15.28 -9.56 -3.34
CA LYS A 301 14.71 -10.49 -2.36
C LYS A 301 13.36 -9.96 -1.90
N LEU A 302 12.31 -10.32 -2.63
CA LEU A 302 10.94 -9.82 -2.46
C LEU A 302 10.21 -10.53 -1.32
N LEU A 303 10.44 -11.85 -1.20
CA LEU A 303 9.93 -12.67 -0.10
C LEU A 303 11.08 -13.16 0.78
N ASN A 304 10.81 -13.23 2.07
CA ASN A 304 11.73 -13.78 3.05
C ASN A 304 11.10 -14.90 3.88
N LEU A 305 11.94 -15.58 4.67
CA LEU A 305 11.49 -16.70 5.50
C LEU A 305 10.37 -16.32 6.46
N LYS A 306 10.44 -15.13 7.08
CA LYS A 306 9.41 -14.63 7.99
C LYS A 306 8.05 -14.47 7.31
N ASN A 307 8.03 -14.06 6.04
CA ASN A 307 6.78 -13.98 5.29
C ASN A 307 6.11 -15.36 5.18
N PHE A 308 6.89 -16.41 4.92
CA PHE A 308 6.35 -17.76 4.80
C PHE A 308 6.01 -18.40 6.15
N GLU A 309 6.84 -18.21 7.18
CA GLU A 309 6.56 -18.66 8.54
C GLU A 309 5.23 -18.09 9.06
N TYR A 310 5.00 -16.79 8.86
CA TYR A 310 3.75 -16.15 9.25
C TYR A 310 2.53 -16.78 8.56
N ILE A 311 2.61 -17.06 7.26
CA ILE A 311 1.49 -17.67 6.52
C ILE A 311 1.26 -19.10 6.98
N GLN A 312 2.32 -19.89 7.14
CA GLN A 312 2.22 -21.26 7.63
C GLN A 312 1.57 -21.32 9.01
N GLU A 313 1.97 -20.44 9.92
CA GLU A 313 1.41 -20.35 11.26
C GLU A 313 -0.10 -20.09 11.18
N ARG A 314 -0.53 -19.11 10.37
CA ARG A 314 -1.95 -18.80 10.17
C ARG A 314 -2.74 -19.96 9.56
N LEU A 315 -2.21 -20.64 8.55
CA LEU A 315 -2.86 -21.81 7.95
C LEU A 315 -3.01 -22.96 8.96
N SER A 316 -2.00 -23.17 9.80
CA SER A 316 -2.05 -24.18 10.87
C SER A 316 -3.12 -23.85 11.92
N TYR A 317 -3.28 -22.57 12.28
CA TYR A 317 -4.37 -22.14 13.16
C TYR A 317 -5.74 -22.35 12.52
N PHE A 318 -5.93 -21.99 11.25
CA PHE A 318 -7.21 -22.18 10.57
C PHE A 318 -7.59 -23.64 10.42
N LEU A 319 -6.63 -24.54 10.21
CA LEU A 319 -6.88 -25.98 10.21
C LEU A 319 -7.54 -26.45 11.51
N LEU A 320 -7.03 -25.99 12.66
CA LEU A 320 -7.59 -26.33 13.97
C LEU A 320 -8.99 -25.74 14.17
N ASP A 321 -9.26 -24.53 13.68
CA ASP A 321 -10.57 -23.91 13.82
C ASP A 321 -11.62 -24.57 12.90
N ILE A 322 -11.23 -24.96 11.69
CA ILE A 322 -12.10 -25.73 10.78
C ILE A 322 -12.53 -27.06 11.42
N GLN A 323 -11.61 -27.76 12.09
CA GLN A 323 -11.92 -29.03 12.76
C GLN A 323 -12.92 -28.88 13.91
N LYS A 324 -12.96 -27.72 14.58
CA LYS A 324 -13.91 -27.44 15.66
C LYS A 324 -15.32 -27.12 15.16
N LEU A 325 -15.53 -26.94 13.85
CA LEU A 325 -16.85 -26.60 13.32
C LEU A 325 -17.83 -27.77 13.45
N ASP A 326 -18.98 -27.53 14.07
CA ASP A 326 -20.00 -28.56 14.31
C ASP A 326 -20.63 -29.13 13.03
N ARG A 327 -20.71 -28.30 11.98
CA ARG A 327 -21.36 -28.66 10.71
C ARG A 327 -20.37 -29.29 9.73
N LYS A 328 -20.48 -30.60 9.53
CA LYS A 328 -19.64 -31.38 8.60
C LYS A 328 -19.58 -30.77 7.19
N GLU A 329 -20.72 -30.37 6.62
CA GLU A 329 -20.74 -29.77 5.28
C GLU A 329 -19.83 -28.53 5.15
N PHE A 330 -19.85 -27.64 6.16
CA PHE A 330 -19.00 -26.45 6.15
C PHE A 330 -17.55 -26.78 6.45
N ARG A 331 -17.30 -27.77 7.31
CA ARG A 331 -15.97 -28.30 7.54
C ARG A 331 -15.36 -28.79 6.23
N ASP A 332 -16.06 -29.62 5.48
CA ASP A 332 -15.58 -30.18 4.21
C ASP A 332 -15.30 -29.06 3.17
N LYS A 333 -16.22 -28.08 3.05
CA LYS A 333 -16.03 -26.91 2.15
C LYS A 333 -14.83 -26.04 2.54
N LEU A 334 -14.62 -25.81 3.83
CA LEU A 334 -13.49 -25.04 4.32
C LEU A 334 -12.17 -25.79 4.25
N SER A 335 -12.18 -27.12 4.41
CA SER A 335 -11.01 -27.96 4.15
C SER A 335 -10.59 -27.88 2.69
N ASN A 336 -11.54 -27.90 1.75
CA ASN A 336 -11.24 -27.69 0.33
C ASN A 336 -10.65 -26.28 0.07
N LEU A 337 -11.24 -25.24 0.67
CA LEU A 337 -10.68 -23.88 0.56
C LEU A 337 -9.26 -23.78 1.14
N LEU A 338 -9.00 -24.47 2.26
CA LEU A 338 -7.69 -24.52 2.88
C LEU A 338 -6.67 -25.21 1.96
N PHE A 339 -7.07 -26.30 1.31
CA PHE A 339 -6.27 -26.95 0.28
C PHE A 339 -5.94 -26.01 -0.89
N ASP A 340 -6.95 -25.31 -1.44
CA ASP A 340 -6.74 -24.30 -2.49
C ASP A 340 -5.75 -23.21 -2.04
N CYS A 341 -5.84 -22.75 -0.79
CA CYS A 341 -4.90 -21.76 -0.23
C CYS A 341 -3.46 -22.28 -0.17
N VAL A 342 -3.29 -23.55 0.20
CA VAL A 342 -1.98 -24.21 0.22
C VAL A 342 -1.40 -24.36 -1.19
N GLU A 343 -2.23 -24.72 -2.17
CA GLU A 343 -1.80 -24.78 -3.58
C GLU A 343 -1.33 -23.42 -4.10
N ARG A 344 -2.05 -22.33 -3.79
CA ARG A 344 -1.63 -20.96 -4.16
C ARG A 344 -0.28 -20.59 -3.55
N LEU A 345 -0.08 -20.93 -2.27
CA LEU A 345 1.21 -20.73 -1.60
C LEU A 345 2.33 -21.49 -2.31
N ALA A 346 2.10 -22.77 -2.64
CA ALA A 346 3.04 -23.60 -3.36
C ALA A 346 3.43 -23.01 -4.73
N GLN A 347 2.45 -22.55 -5.52
CA GLN A 347 2.67 -21.92 -6.82
C GLN A 347 3.53 -20.66 -6.72
N ILE A 348 3.22 -19.77 -5.78
CA ILE A 348 3.97 -18.52 -5.59
C ILE A 348 5.40 -18.82 -5.13
N VAL A 349 5.57 -19.75 -4.17
CA VAL A 349 6.89 -20.17 -3.70
C VAL A 349 7.73 -20.73 -4.83
N GLN A 350 7.19 -21.68 -5.59
CA GLN A 350 7.90 -22.35 -6.67
C GLN A 350 8.43 -21.33 -7.68
N LEU A 351 7.60 -20.36 -8.06
CA LEU A 351 7.97 -19.31 -9.00
C LEU A 351 9.02 -18.35 -8.42
N CYS A 352 8.92 -18.01 -7.14
CA CYS A 352 9.92 -17.18 -6.45
C CYS A 352 11.27 -17.89 -6.31
N LEU A 353 11.28 -19.20 -6.04
CA LEU A 353 12.50 -20.02 -6.01
C LEU A 353 13.12 -20.10 -7.42
N GLN A 354 12.30 -20.39 -8.44
CA GLN A 354 12.73 -20.49 -9.83
C GLN A 354 13.42 -19.22 -10.34
N TYR A 355 12.90 -18.04 -9.98
CA TYR A 355 13.46 -16.76 -10.41
C TYR A 355 14.38 -16.07 -9.39
N GLY A 356 14.67 -16.71 -8.25
CA GLY A 356 15.58 -16.18 -7.23
C GLY A 356 15.04 -15.00 -6.42
N PHE A 357 13.73 -14.76 -6.42
CA PHE A 357 13.08 -13.64 -5.71
C PHE A 357 12.85 -13.86 -4.22
N THR A 358 13.33 -14.98 -3.67
CA THR A 358 13.32 -15.26 -2.24
C THR A 358 14.75 -15.39 -1.70
N ASN A 359 14.93 -15.06 -0.41
CA ASN A 359 16.17 -15.35 0.32
C ASN A 359 16.17 -16.74 0.97
N CYS A 360 15.06 -17.48 0.87
CA CYS A 360 14.93 -18.82 1.44
C CYS A 360 15.71 -19.86 0.64
N THR A 361 16.34 -20.77 1.36
CA THR A 361 16.93 -21.98 0.82
C THR A 361 15.85 -23.03 0.55
N LYS A 362 16.12 -23.96 -0.37
CA LYS A 362 15.24 -25.11 -0.62
C LYS A 362 14.97 -25.91 0.66
N ASN A 363 15.98 -26.10 1.52
CA ASN A 363 15.82 -26.80 2.79
C ASN A 363 14.88 -26.09 3.78
N GLU A 364 14.93 -24.76 3.86
CA GLU A 364 13.99 -24.01 4.71
C GLU A 364 12.56 -24.16 4.20
N MET A 365 12.35 -24.02 2.89
CA MET A 365 11.02 -24.22 2.29
C MET A 365 10.53 -25.66 2.50
N ASN A 366 11.41 -26.66 2.35
CA ASN A 366 11.07 -28.05 2.62
C ASN A 366 10.57 -28.25 4.05
N LYS A 367 11.25 -27.68 5.04
CA LYS A 367 10.83 -27.78 6.45
C LYS A 367 9.47 -27.12 6.68
N LEU A 368 9.25 -25.93 6.12
CA LEU A 368 7.98 -25.21 6.25
C LEU A 368 6.82 -26.04 5.69
N PHE A 369 6.95 -26.52 4.44
CA PHE A 369 5.92 -27.32 3.79
C PHE A 369 5.74 -28.69 4.45
N SER A 370 6.81 -29.40 4.81
CA SER A 370 6.70 -30.69 5.53
C SER A 370 5.91 -30.55 6.83
N SER A 371 6.13 -29.49 7.60
CA SER A 371 5.34 -29.26 8.81
C SER A 371 3.87 -28.96 8.51
N LEU A 372 3.54 -28.25 7.42
CA LEU A 372 2.16 -28.09 6.98
C LEU A 372 1.54 -29.45 6.62
N VAL A 373 2.21 -30.25 5.77
CA VAL A 373 1.74 -31.60 5.38
C VAL A 373 1.51 -32.49 6.58
N GLU A 374 2.43 -32.51 7.54
CA GLU A 374 2.27 -33.29 8.77
C GLU A 374 1.05 -32.84 9.56
N ASN A 375 0.80 -31.53 9.66
CA ASN A 375 -0.37 -31.00 10.34
C ASN A 375 -1.67 -31.38 9.63
N PHE A 376 -1.68 -31.45 8.30
CA PHE A 376 -2.82 -31.94 7.52
C PHE A 376 -3.04 -33.46 7.71
N ASN A 377 -2.00 -34.27 7.51
CA ASN A 377 -2.07 -35.73 7.56
C ASN A 377 -2.36 -36.29 8.97
N ARG A 378 -1.95 -35.60 10.04
CA ARG A 378 -2.28 -36.03 11.41
C ARG A 378 -3.77 -35.91 11.73
N ASN A 379 -4.52 -35.16 10.93
CA ASN A 379 -5.88 -34.77 11.25
C ASN A 379 -6.94 -35.28 10.27
N ASP A 380 -6.59 -35.56 9.02
CA ASP A 380 -7.45 -36.28 8.08
C ASP A 380 -7.08 -37.78 8.10
N GLY A 381 -7.94 -38.61 8.69
CA GLY A 381 -7.81 -40.07 8.66
C GLY A 381 -8.06 -40.70 7.28
N ASP A 382 -8.26 -39.88 6.25
CA ASP A 382 -8.46 -40.31 4.85
C ASP A 382 -7.28 -39.87 3.98
N ASN A 383 -6.62 -40.88 3.40
CA ASN A 383 -5.39 -40.83 2.59
C ASN A 383 -5.55 -40.17 1.20
N SER A 384 -6.51 -39.26 1.01
CA SER A 384 -6.69 -38.60 -0.29
C SER A 384 -5.95 -37.27 -0.37
N SER A 385 -4.81 -37.33 -1.07
CA SER A 385 -4.23 -36.27 -1.93
C SER A 385 -3.57 -35.06 -1.26
N ILE A 386 -2.34 -35.25 -0.77
CA ILE A 386 -1.29 -34.20 -0.79
C ILE A 386 -0.20 -34.65 -1.79
N SER A 387 -0.59 -34.85 -3.04
CA SER A 387 0.33 -35.25 -4.12
C SER A 387 1.07 -34.05 -4.75
N LEU A 388 0.62 -32.82 -4.52
CA LEU A 388 1.15 -31.62 -5.18
C LEU A 388 2.33 -30.96 -4.44
N MET A 389 2.43 -31.11 -3.11
CA MET A 389 3.60 -30.60 -2.38
C MET A 389 4.89 -31.36 -2.71
N GLU A 390 4.81 -32.65 -3.07
CA GLU A 390 5.98 -33.42 -3.50
C GLU A 390 6.65 -32.82 -4.76
N ILE A 391 5.89 -32.11 -5.60
CA ILE A 391 6.42 -31.47 -6.81
C ILE A 391 7.27 -30.22 -6.46
N VAL A 392 6.84 -29.41 -5.49
CA VAL A 392 7.62 -28.24 -5.03
C VAL A 392 8.94 -28.67 -4.37
N LEU A 393 8.96 -29.84 -3.73
CA LEU A 393 10.13 -30.37 -3.03
C LEU A 393 11.13 -31.08 -3.98
N THR A 394 10.66 -31.57 -5.14
CA THR A 394 11.48 -32.36 -6.09
C THR A 394 12.08 -31.54 -7.23
N SER A 395 11.48 -30.41 -7.65
CA SER A 395 12.13 -29.40 -8.51
C SER A 395 13.06 -28.50 -7.71
#